data_AF-A0A4R5FMI0-F1
#
_entry.id   AF-A0A4R5FMI0-F1
#
_cell.length_a   1.000
_cell.length_b   1.000
_cell.length_c   1.000
_cell.angle_alpha   90.00
_cell.angle_beta   90.00
_cell.angle_gamma   90.00
#
_symmetry.space_group_name_H-M   'P 1'
#
loop_
_entity.id
_entity.type
_entity.pdbx_description
1 polymer ?
#
loop_
_entity_poly.entity_id
_entity_poly.type
_entity_poly.pdbx_seq_one_letter_code
_entity_poly.pdbx_strand_id
1 'polypeptide(L)'
;MNRIILLLITIIFFGCSSNDDAPKESYSFENRTDYNVTISPYDSKFDNAPDFEFKISPNEKKTYSSEYIYTAFKIKSSESIQNFTYKSRDGVRVIYSFHKALEYKITGTSKSADITYVGSNGETHQETVPVPYTVSYNQFGNDFKYISAQNNDKVGGGLTVELFIEDNLISSKTCGSFGCIVTAQN
;
A
#
# COMPACT_ATOMS: atom_id res chain seq x y z
N MET A 1 -1.84 85.19 -17.08
CA MET A 1 -1.06 84.24 -16.25
C MET A 1 -1.85 82.94 -16.11
N ASN A 2 -1.24 81.83 -16.54
CA ASN A 2 -1.36 80.41 -16.12
C ASN A 2 -2.73 79.82 -15.72
N ARG A 3 -3.11 78.58 -16.07
CA ARG A 3 -2.65 77.52 -16.98
C ARG A 3 -3.83 76.53 -17.04
N ILE A 4 -4.08 75.97 -18.22
CA ILE A 4 -4.96 74.82 -18.48
C ILE A 4 -4.52 73.64 -17.59
N ILE A 5 -5.46 73.01 -16.87
CA ILE A 5 -5.25 71.68 -16.31
C ILE A 5 -6.38 70.78 -16.81
N LEU A 6 -5.99 70.00 -17.81
CA LEU A 6 -6.69 68.88 -18.42
C LEU A 6 -6.98 67.83 -17.33
N LEU A 7 -8.25 67.52 -17.07
CA LEU A 7 -8.62 66.42 -16.19
C LEU A 7 -8.40 65.10 -16.97
N LEU A 8 -7.30 64.44 -16.64
CA LEU A 8 -6.87 63.16 -17.22
C LEU A 8 -7.90 62.08 -16.90
N ILE A 9 -8.58 61.57 -17.93
CA ILE A 9 -9.39 60.36 -17.87
C ILE A 9 -8.43 59.20 -17.55
N THR A 10 -8.36 58.80 -16.29
CA THR A 10 -7.67 57.57 -15.89
C THR A 10 -8.62 56.42 -16.17
N ILE A 11 -8.56 55.90 -17.39
CA ILE A 11 -9.14 54.61 -17.75
C ILE A 11 -8.46 53.59 -16.85
N ILE A 12 -9.21 53.10 -15.87
CA ILE A 12 -8.84 51.96 -15.05
C ILE A 12 -8.79 50.78 -16.02
N PHE A 13 -7.59 50.47 -16.52
CA PHE A 13 -7.28 49.15 -17.01
C PHE A 13 -7.44 48.21 -15.81
N PHE A 14 -8.67 47.73 -15.60
CA PHE A 14 -8.88 46.41 -15.02
C PHE A 14 -8.27 45.44 -16.01
N GLY A 15 -6.95 45.29 -15.95
CA GLY A 15 -6.29 44.11 -16.44
C GLY A 15 -6.96 42.96 -15.71
N CYS A 16 -7.80 42.21 -16.41
CA CYS A 16 -8.09 40.83 -16.08
C CYS A 16 -6.72 40.17 -15.98
N SER A 17 -6.14 40.07 -14.78
CA SER A 17 -5.05 39.15 -14.57
C SER A 17 -5.65 37.78 -14.81
N SER A 18 -5.32 37.20 -15.97
CA SER A 18 -5.49 35.78 -16.23
C SER A 18 -4.51 35.02 -15.34
N ASN A 19 -4.63 35.19 -14.03
CA ASN A 19 -4.10 34.27 -13.06
C ASN A 19 -5.14 33.17 -13.00
N ASP A 20 -5.10 32.32 -14.03
CA ASP A 20 -5.62 30.98 -13.97
C ASP A 20 -4.68 30.19 -13.03
N ASP A 21 -4.63 30.63 -11.76
CA ASP A 21 -3.85 30.03 -10.69
C ASP A 21 -4.61 28.77 -10.27
N ALA A 22 -4.65 27.78 -11.16
CA ALA A 22 -5.11 26.45 -10.81
C ALA A 22 -4.32 26.02 -9.57
N PRO A 23 -5.00 25.60 -8.48
CA PRO A 23 -4.33 25.29 -7.24
C PRO A 23 -3.32 24.16 -7.48
N LYS A 24 -2.06 24.40 -7.07
CA LYS A 24 -1.02 23.37 -7.14
C LYS A 24 -1.26 22.34 -6.04
N GLU A 25 -1.37 21.09 -6.43
CA GLU A 25 -1.39 19.96 -5.52
C GLU A 25 0.02 19.60 -5.06
N SER A 26 0.16 19.23 -3.79
CA SER A 26 1.44 18.84 -3.21
C SER A 26 1.39 17.45 -2.60
N TYR A 27 2.40 16.66 -2.94
CA TYR A 27 2.52 15.25 -2.57
C TYR A 27 3.82 15.05 -1.79
N SER A 28 3.71 14.86 -0.48
CA SER A 28 4.86 14.55 0.38
C SER A 28 5.05 13.05 0.54
N PHE A 29 6.30 12.60 0.44
CA PHE A 29 6.72 11.21 0.59
C PHE A 29 7.86 11.13 1.60
N GLU A 30 7.85 10.10 2.43
CA GLU A 30 8.92 9.79 3.40
C GLU A 30 9.37 8.35 3.19
N ASN A 31 10.64 8.15 2.82
CA ASN A 31 11.17 6.81 2.60
C ASN A 31 11.70 6.21 3.91
N ARG A 32 10.99 5.27 4.51
CA ARG A 32 11.44 4.54 5.72
C ARG A 32 12.08 3.19 5.43
N THR A 33 12.44 2.95 4.17
CA THR A 33 13.14 1.73 3.77
C THR A 33 14.65 1.96 3.73
N ASP A 34 15.41 0.87 3.68
CA ASP A 34 16.87 0.89 3.53
C ASP A 34 17.32 1.08 2.07
N TYR A 35 16.39 1.30 1.14
CA TYR A 35 16.65 1.33 -0.31
C TYR A 35 16.41 2.72 -0.90
N ASN A 36 17.17 3.08 -1.93
CA ASN A 36 16.75 4.17 -2.80
C ASN A 36 15.49 3.74 -3.55
N VAL A 37 14.45 4.57 -3.50
CA VAL A 37 13.18 4.31 -4.18
C VAL A 37 12.92 5.36 -5.25
N THR A 38 12.30 4.91 -6.32
CA THR A 38 11.78 5.72 -7.42
C THR A 38 10.27 5.82 -7.26
N ILE A 39 9.74 7.05 -7.33
CA ILE A 39 8.31 7.36 -7.34
C ILE A 39 7.90 7.82 -8.73
N SER A 40 6.83 7.24 -9.26
CA SER A 40 6.15 7.68 -10.48
C SER A 40 4.63 7.59 -10.33
N PRO A 41 3.83 8.27 -11.17
CA PRO A 41 2.40 8.03 -11.26
C PRO A 41 2.07 6.56 -11.57
N TYR A 42 0.89 6.10 -11.12
CA TYR A 42 0.27 4.89 -11.66
C TYR A 42 -0.36 5.16 -13.04
N ASP A 43 -0.56 4.13 -13.86
CA ASP A 43 -1.01 4.29 -15.26
C ASP A 43 -2.41 4.94 -15.38
N SER A 44 -3.24 4.84 -14.34
CA SER A 44 -4.53 5.50 -14.23
C SER A 44 -4.37 6.97 -13.82
N LYS A 45 -4.01 7.83 -14.78
CA LYS A 45 -3.95 9.28 -14.60
C LYS A 45 -5.29 9.94 -14.91
N PHE A 46 -5.65 10.97 -14.16
CA PHE A 46 -6.70 11.91 -14.56
C PHE A 46 -6.15 12.89 -15.61
N ASP A 47 -7.01 13.34 -16.51
CA ASP A 47 -6.83 14.54 -17.34
C ASP A 47 -5.49 14.64 -18.11
N ASN A 48 -5.00 13.51 -18.63
CA ASN A 48 -3.73 13.43 -19.36
C ASN A 48 -2.52 13.94 -18.55
N ALA A 49 -2.54 13.82 -17.22
CA ALA A 49 -1.44 14.25 -16.36
C ALA A 49 -0.10 13.64 -16.84
N PRO A 50 0.96 14.45 -16.96
CA PRO A 50 2.24 14.01 -17.49
C PRO A 50 2.86 12.90 -16.63
N ASP A 51 3.74 12.10 -17.23
CA ASP A 51 4.61 11.24 -16.45
C ASP A 51 5.65 12.07 -15.72
N PHE A 52 5.99 11.63 -14.52
CA PHE A 52 7.15 12.12 -13.79
C PHE A 52 7.82 10.95 -13.09
N GLU A 53 9.10 11.15 -12.78
CA GLU A 53 9.84 10.21 -11.95
C GLU A 53 10.79 11.00 -11.06
N PHE A 54 10.86 10.64 -9.78
CA PHE A 54 11.92 11.13 -8.90
C PHE A 54 12.37 10.08 -7.90
N LYS A 55 13.64 10.17 -7.52
CA LYS A 55 14.25 9.32 -6.49
C LYS A 55 14.16 9.94 -5.11
N ILE A 56 14.05 9.08 -4.10
CA ILE A 56 14.10 9.38 -2.67
C ILE A 56 15.07 8.40 -2.02
N SER A 57 16.08 8.90 -1.34
CA SER A 57 17.06 8.08 -0.60
C SER A 57 16.50 7.53 0.72
N PRO A 58 17.14 6.52 1.31
CA PRO A 58 16.74 6.01 2.63
C PRO A 58 16.62 7.13 3.67
N ASN A 59 15.54 7.10 4.45
CA ASN A 59 15.21 8.09 5.50
C ASN A 59 15.03 9.54 5.01
N GLU A 60 14.93 9.78 3.70
CA GLU A 60 14.67 11.10 3.13
C GLU A 60 13.16 11.37 3.05
N LYS A 61 12.78 12.64 3.27
CA LYS A 61 11.44 13.17 2.99
C LYS A 61 11.51 14.14 1.82
N LYS A 62 10.63 13.98 0.84
CA LYS A 62 10.58 14.81 -0.37
C LYS A 62 9.15 15.19 -0.74
N THR A 63 8.97 16.40 -1.25
CA THR A 63 7.67 16.89 -1.72
C THR A 63 7.74 17.17 -3.21
N TYR A 64 6.74 16.69 -3.93
CA TYR A 64 6.50 16.99 -5.34
C TYR A 64 5.25 17.85 -5.45
N SER A 65 5.32 18.95 -6.20
CA SER A 65 4.18 19.83 -6.47
C SER A 65 3.82 19.81 -7.94
N SER A 66 2.53 19.75 -8.25
CA SER A 66 2.02 19.67 -9.62
C SER A 66 0.72 20.44 -9.78
N GLU A 67 0.47 20.93 -10.98
CA GLU A 67 -0.84 21.48 -11.37
C GLU A 67 -1.85 20.35 -11.69
N TYR A 68 -1.39 19.09 -11.70
CA TYR A 68 -2.20 17.91 -11.98
C TYR A 68 -2.50 17.11 -10.71
N ILE A 69 -3.66 16.46 -10.72
CA ILE A 69 -4.11 15.56 -9.65
C ILE A 69 -3.66 14.13 -9.94
N TYR A 70 -2.94 13.52 -8.99
CA TYR A 70 -2.52 12.11 -9.04
C TYR A 70 -3.16 11.35 -7.87
N THR A 71 -3.88 10.28 -8.19
CA THR A 71 -4.60 9.47 -7.20
C THR A 71 -3.75 8.34 -6.61
N ALA A 72 -2.80 7.82 -7.38
CA ALA A 72 -1.93 6.73 -6.97
C ALA A 72 -0.51 6.87 -7.53
N PHE A 73 0.44 6.31 -6.79
CA PHE A 73 1.86 6.33 -7.13
C PHE A 73 2.41 4.90 -7.13
N LYS A 74 3.30 4.64 -8.09
CA LYS A 74 4.11 3.44 -8.16
C LYS A 74 5.43 3.70 -7.43
N ILE A 75 5.83 2.73 -6.60
CA ILE A 75 7.10 2.76 -5.89
C ILE A 75 7.91 1.56 -6.34
N LYS A 76 9.16 1.80 -6.74
CA LYS A 76 10.10 0.74 -7.13
C LYS A 76 11.47 1.02 -6.56
N SER A 77 12.27 -0.02 -6.39
CA SER A 77 13.70 0.08 -6.21
C SER A 77 14.41 -0.88 -7.16
N SER A 78 15.54 -0.47 -7.73
CA SER A 78 16.44 -1.36 -8.47
C SER A 78 17.40 -2.11 -7.55
N GLU A 79 17.41 -1.79 -6.25
CA GLU A 79 18.34 -2.32 -5.25
C GLU A 79 17.77 -3.52 -4.49
N SER A 80 16.48 -3.82 -4.65
CA SER A 80 15.77 -4.84 -3.90
C SER A 80 14.70 -5.54 -4.73
N ILE A 81 14.47 -6.82 -4.42
CA ILE A 81 13.35 -7.61 -4.94
C ILE A 81 12.08 -7.47 -4.09
N GLN A 82 12.13 -6.71 -3.00
CA GLN A 82 10.98 -6.50 -2.13
C GLN A 82 9.88 -5.71 -2.85
N ASN A 83 8.66 -5.88 -2.37
CA ASN A 83 7.53 -5.06 -2.74
C ASN A 83 7.55 -3.77 -1.92
N PHE A 84 6.98 -2.71 -2.47
CA PHE A 84 6.91 -1.40 -1.83
C PHE A 84 5.47 -0.90 -1.82
N THR A 85 5.07 -0.29 -0.71
CA THR A 85 3.77 0.35 -0.54
C THR A 85 3.94 1.65 0.22
N TYR A 86 2.87 2.43 0.35
CA TYR A 86 2.84 3.59 1.22
C TYR A 86 1.53 3.69 1.98
N LYS A 87 1.60 4.23 3.19
CA LYS A 87 0.43 4.56 4.02
C LYS A 87 0.40 6.07 4.21
N SER A 88 -0.79 6.66 4.11
CA SER A 88 -0.98 8.08 4.38
C SER A 88 -1.00 8.32 5.89
N ARG A 89 -0.15 9.23 6.37
CA ARG A 89 -0.10 9.67 7.76
C ARG A 89 0.11 11.17 7.79
N ASP A 90 -0.86 11.89 8.33
CA ASP A 90 -0.80 13.36 8.47
C ASP A 90 -0.47 14.08 7.13
N GLY A 91 -1.04 13.59 6.03
CA GLY A 91 -0.81 14.12 4.67
C GLY A 91 0.52 13.69 4.01
N VAL A 92 1.34 12.89 4.70
CA VAL A 92 2.60 12.33 4.19
C VAL A 92 2.40 10.88 3.79
N ARG A 93 2.90 10.49 2.61
CA ARG A 93 2.93 9.09 2.15
C ARG A 93 4.21 8.44 2.66
N VAL A 94 4.09 7.66 3.73
CA VAL A 94 5.23 6.98 4.34
C VAL A 94 5.42 5.63 3.64
N ILE A 95 6.62 5.42 3.09
CA ILE A 95 6.96 4.28 2.26
C ILE A 95 7.57 3.17 3.10
N TYR A 96 7.10 1.95 2.88
CA TYR A 96 7.58 0.74 3.52
C TYR A 96 7.83 -0.34 2.48
N SER A 97 8.66 -1.31 2.81
CA SER A 97 8.92 -2.49 1.98
C SER A 97 8.55 -3.78 2.71
N PHE A 98 8.18 -4.79 1.95
CA PHE A 98 7.79 -6.11 2.46
C PHE A 98 8.11 -7.20 1.44
N HIS A 99 8.29 -8.42 1.91
CA HIS A 99 8.53 -9.60 1.09
C HIS A 99 7.22 -10.18 0.59
N LYS A 100 6.26 -10.38 1.50
CA LYS A 100 4.99 -11.06 1.22
C LYS A 100 3.81 -10.12 1.47
N ALA A 101 2.95 -9.96 0.48
CA ALA A 101 1.69 -9.23 0.63
C ALA A 101 0.76 -9.97 1.59
N LEU A 102 0.76 -11.30 1.52
CA LEU A 102 0.01 -12.18 2.42
C LEU A 102 0.83 -13.45 2.68
N GLU A 103 0.84 -13.89 3.93
CA GLU A 103 1.36 -15.21 4.32
C GLU A 103 0.43 -15.87 5.32
N TYR A 104 0.14 -17.14 5.09
CA TYR A 104 -0.47 -18.03 6.07
C TYR A 104 0.57 -19.01 6.57
N LYS A 105 0.66 -19.15 7.89
CA LYS A 105 1.60 -20.07 8.52
C LYS A 105 0.87 -20.95 9.53
N ILE A 106 1.11 -22.25 9.44
CA ILE A 106 0.56 -23.26 10.32
C ILE A 106 1.72 -23.97 10.98
N THR A 107 1.73 -23.93 12.31
CA THR A 107 2.72 -24.62 13.14
C THR A 107 2.00 -25.42 14.21
N GLY A 108 2.74 -26.25 14.96
CA GLY A 108 2.17 -26.98 16.08
C GLY A 108 2.81 -28.34 16.28
N THR A 109 2.17 -29.15 17.11
CA THR A 109 2.60 -30.52 17.41
C THR A 109 1.92 -31.56 16.54
N SER A 110 0.87 -31.15 15.81
CA SER A 110 0.19 -32.05 14.89
C SER A 110 1.04 -32.40 13.67
N LYS A 111 0.83 -33.58 13.08
CA LYS A 111 1.60 -34.03 11.90
C LYS A 111 1.05 -33.50 10.59
N SER A 112 -0.26 -33.33 10.50
CA SER A 112 -0.96 -32.78 9.35
C SER A 112 -2.21 -32.02 9.77
N ALA A 113 -2.67 -31.17 8.86
CA ALA A 113 -3.89 -30.40 9.03
C ALA A 113 -4.69 -30.36 7.73
N ASP A 114 -6.01 -30.43 7.85
CA ASP A 114 -6.92 -30.05 6.77
C ASP A 114 -7.11 -28.54 6.80
N ILE A 115 -6.82 -27.88 5.69
CA ILE A 115 -6.82 -26.42 5.60
C ILE A 115 -7.83 -25.93 4.58
N THR A 116 -8.44 -24.79 4.88
CA THR A 116 -9.24 -24.02 3.91
C THR A 116 -8.81 -22.57 3.98
N TYR A 117 -8.41 -21.98 2.86
CA TYR A 117 -7.91 -20.61 2.80
C TYR A 117 -8.27 -19.92 1.49
N VAL A 118 -8.16 -18.59 1.47
CA VAL A 118 -8.37 -17.79 0.26
C VAL A 118 -7.05 -17.54 -0.47
N GLY A 119 -7.00 -17.82 -1.77
CA GLY A 119 -5.85 -17.57 -2.62
C GLY A 119 -5.79 -16.15 -3.17
N SER A 120 -4.75 -15.83 -3.95
CA SER A 120 -4.41 -14.46 -4.34
C SER A 120 -5.49 -13.74 -5.15
N ASN A 121 -6.35 -14.48 -5.85
CA ASN A 121 -7.41 -13.95 -6.70
C ASN A 121 -8.80 -14.14 -6.06
N GLY A 122 -8.86 -14.47 -4.76
CA GLY A 122 -10.10 -14.65 -4.02
C GLY A 122 -10.73 -16.03 -4.13
N GLU A 123 -10.09 -16.97 -4.81
CA GLU A 123 -10.51 -18.36 -4.86
C GLU A 123 -10.37 -19.05 -3.49
N THR A 124 -11.19 -20.06 -3.22
CA THR A 124 -11.06 -20.89 -2.02
C THR A 124 -10.28 -22.16 -2.34
N HIS A 125 -9.23 -22.43 -1.57
CA HIS A 125 -8.42 -23.64 -1.63
C HIS A 125 -8.72 -24.54 -0.44
N GLN A 126 -8.73 -25.85 -0.67
CA GLN A 126 -8.92 -26.88 0.36
C GLN A 126 -7.95 -28.03 0.11
N GLU A 127 -7.14 -28.37 1.11
CA GLU A 127 -6.16 -29.45 1.01
C GLU A 127 -5.72 -29.98 2.39
N THR A 128 -5.12 -31.16 2.41
CA THR A 128 -4.44 -31.71 3.59
C THR A 128 -2.94 -31.48 3.45
N VAL A 129 -2.33 -30.83 4.44
CA VAL A 129 -0.90 -30.44 4.40
C VAL A 129 -0.12 -31.03 5.57
N PRO A 130 1.19 -31.32 5.41
CA PRO A 130 2.07 -31.61 6.54
C PRO A 130 2.28 -30.36 7.39
N VAL A 131 2.46 -30.51 8.71
CA VAL A 131 2.77 -29.40 9.62
C VAL A 131 4.25 -29.49 10.03
N PRO A 132 5.03 -28.38 9.98
CA PRO A 132 4.61 -27.02 9.65
C PRO A 132 4.34 -26.78 8.15
N TYR A 133 3.44 -25.86 7.85
CA TYR A 133 3.07 -25.45 6.50
C TYR A 133 3.08 -23.92 6.37
N THR A 134 3.52 -23.42 5.22
CA THR A 134 3.47 -22.00 4.87
C THR A 134 3.03 -21.84 3.42
N VAL A 135 2.08 -20.95 3.18
CA VAL A 135 1.73 -20.47 1.84
C VAL A 135 1.80 -18.95 1.83
N SER A 136 2.42 -18.39 0.80
CA SER A 136 2.66 -16.94 0.72
C SER A 136 2.43 -16.40 -0.68
N TYR A 137 2.02 -15.14 -0.75
CA TYR A 137 1.73 -14.42 -1.97
C TYR A 137 2.45 -13.08 -1.98
N ASN A 138 3.14 -12.79 -3.09
CA ASN A 138 3.81 -11.50 -3.28
C ASN A 138 2.82 -10.39 -3.70
N GLN A 139 1.65 -10.77 -4.21
CA GLN A 139 0.54 -9.88 -4.56
C GLN A 139 -0.77 -10.54 -4.12
N PHE A 140 -1.71 -9.75 -3.62
CA PHE A 140 -3.00 -10.25 -3.14
C PHE A 140 -4.10 -9.23 -3.46
N GLY A 141 -5.10 -9.63 -4.25
CA GLY A 141 -6.10 -8.71 -4.80
C GLY A 141 -7.44 -8.67 -4.06
N ASN A 142 -7.65 -9.52 -3.05
CA ASN A 142 -8.92 -9.62 -2.33
C ASN A 142 -8.87 -8.85 -0.99
N ASP A 143 -9.96 -8.18 -0.64
CA ASP A 143 -10.11 -7.43 0.60
C ASP A 143 -10.26 -8.33 1.82
N PHE A 144 -10.89 -9.49 1.66
CA PHE A 144 -11.08 -10.45 2.74
C PHE A 144 -10.04 -11.58 2.70
N LYS A 145 -9.37 -11.81 3.82
CA LYS A 145 -8.38 -12.88 4.01
C LYS A 145 -8.85 -13.82 5.11
N TYR A 146 -8.70 -15.12 4.89
CA TYR A 146 -8.94 -16.11 5.93
C TYR A 146 -8.12 -17.37 5.69
N ILE A 147 -7.81 -18.04 6.79
CA ILE A 147 -7.37 -19.43 6.79
C ILE A 147 -7.97 -20.13 8.00
N SER A 148 -8.48 -21.33 7.76
CA SER A 148 -8.87 -22.28 8.79
C SER A 148 -8.01 -23.53 8.68
N ALA A 149 -7.70 -24.14 9.82
CA ALA A 149 -6.98 -25.40 9.90
C ALA A 149 -7.62 -26.29 10.96
N GLN A 150 -7.79 -27.56 10.63
CA GLN A 150 -8.25 -28.60 11.53
C GLN A 150 -7.17 -29.65 11.70
N ASN A 151 -6.92 -30.09 12.94
CA ASN A 151 -5.93 -31.13 13.19
C ASN A 151 -6.45 -32.50 12.72
N ASN A 152 -5.55 -33.32 12.17
CA ASN A 152 -5.89 -34.65 11.67
C ASN A 152 -5.43 -35.78 12.58
N ASP A 153 -4.78 -35.45 13.71
CA ASP A 153 -4.34 -36.45 14.67
C ASP A 153 -5.52 -37.00 15.48
N LYS A 154 -5.63 -38.33 15.52
CA LYS A 154 -6.73 -39.03 16.19
C LYS A 154 -6.78 -38.78 17.70
N VAL A 155 -5.64 -38.51 18.34
CA VAL A 155 -5.52 -38.27 19.78
C VAL A 155 -4.39 -37.28 20.01
N GLY A 156 -4.70 -36.16 20.68
CA GLY A 156 -3.72 -35.11 20.96
C GLY A 156 -3.31 -34.32 19.71
N GLY A 157 -2.38 -33.39 19.90
CA GLY A 157 -1.96 -32.46 18.85
C GLY A 157 -2.62 -31.09 18.99
N GLY A 158 -1.89 -30.08 18.55
CA GLY A 158 -2.38 -28.71 18.49
C GLY A 158 -1.78 -27.99 17.30
N LEU A 159 -2.53 -27.03 16.80
CA LEU A 159 -2.17 -26.17 15.68
C LEU A 159 -2.17 -24.72 16.14
N THR A 160 -1.25 -23.94 15.61
CA THR A 160 -1.29 -22.48 15.63
C THR A 160 -1.35 -22.01 14.19
N VAL A 161 -2.38 -21.23 13.87
CA VAL A 161 -2.58 -20.62 12.56
C VAL A 161 -2.30 -19.13 12.69
N GLU A 162 -1.44 -18.62 11.83
CA GLU A 162 -1.02 -17.22 11.79
C GLU A 162 -1.28 -16.63 10.40
N LEU A 163 -1.76 -15.39 10.37
CA LEU A 163 -2.02 -14.62 9.16
C LEU A 163 -1.17 -13.35 9.22
N PHE A 164 -0.31 -13.18 8.22
CA PHE A 164 0.53 -12.01 8.06
C PHE A 164 0.11 -11.21 6.83
N ILE A 165 0.08 -9.88 6.94
CA ILE A 165 -0.12 -8.95 5.81
C ILE A 165 1.07 -8.01 5.76
N GLU A 166 1.68 -7.87 4.58
CA GLU A 166 2.88 -7.03 4.40
C GLU A 166 3.96 -7.36 5.45
N ASP A 167 4.28 -8.65 5.63
CA ASP A 167 5.18 -9.20 6.67
C ASP A 167 4.79 -8.94 8.15
N ASN A 168 3.63 -8.32 8.43
CA ASN A 168 3.16 -8.04 9.79
C ASN A 168 2.14 -9.07 10.25
N LEU A 169 2.33 -9.66 11.45
CA LEU A 169 1.35 -10.56 12.06
C LEU A 169 0.05 -9.80 12.37
N ILE A 170 -1.06 -10.22 11.75
CA ILE A 170 -2.37 -9.58 11.92
C ILE A 170 -3.26 -10.38 12.87
N SER A 171 -3.25 -11.71 12.74
CA SER A 171 -4.10 -12.58 13.54
C SER A 171 -3.42 -13.92 13.79
N SER A 172 -3.60 -14.45 14.99
CA SER A 172 -3.06 -15.75 15.39
C SER A 172 -4.07 -16.48 16.28
N LYS A 173 -4.22 -17.78 16.08
CA LYS A 173 -5.07 -18.63 16.91
C LYS A 173 -4.47 -20.02 17.07
N THR A 174 -4.39 -20.47 18.31
CA THR A 174 -4.01 -21.84 18.66
C THR A 174 -5.26 -22.66 18.98
N CYS A 175 -5.30 -23.89 18.48
CA CYS A 175 -6.35 -24.86 18.73
C CYS A 175 -5.77 -26.25 19.01
N GLY A 176 -6.50 -27.04 19.80
CA GLY A 176 -6.19 -28.44 20.09
C GLY A 176 -6.89 -29.37 19.09
N SER A 177 -7.81 -30.18 19.60
CA SER A 177 -8.60 -31.15 18.82
C SER A 177 -9.71 -30.56 17.95
N PHE A 178 -10.01 -29.27 18.08
CA PHE A 178 -10.96 -28.56 17.21
C PHE A 178 -10.19 -27.69 16.23
N GLY A 179 -10.78 -27.36 15.08
CA GLY A 179 -10.17 -26.44 14.13
C GLY A 179 -10.08 -24.99 14.65
N CYS A 180 -9.13 -24.24 14.12
CA CYS A 180 -8.99 -22.81 14.32
C CYS A 180 -9.11 -22.06 13.00
N ILE A 181 -9.56 -20.81 13.09
CA ILE A 181 -9.70 -19.89 11.97
C ILE A 181 -9.15 -18.54 12.38
N VAL A 182 -8.46 -17.88 11.46
CA VAL A 182 -8.05 -16.48 11.54
C VAL A 182 -8.53 -15.75 10.29
N THR A 183 -8.89 -14.48 10.46
CA THR A 183 -9.45 -13.64 9.39
C THR A 183 -8.83 -12.25 9.46
N ALA A 184 -8.75 -11.57 8.33
CA ALA A 184 -8.36 -10.16 8.25
C ALA A 184 -9.11 -9.45 7.11
N GLN A 185 -9.29 -8.14 7.28
CA GLN A 185 -9.81 -7.21 6.27
C GLN A 185 -8.81 -6.08 6.11
N ASN A 186 -8.67 -5.57 4.87
CA ASN A 186 -7.92 -4.34 4.62
C ASN A 186 -8.71 -3.10 5.03
#